data_AF-A0A7G8BFF0-F1
#
_entry.id   AF-A0A7G8BFF0-F1
#
_cell.length_a   1.000
_cell.length_b   1.000
_cell.length_c   1.000
_cell.angle_alpha   90.00
_cell.angle_beta   90.00
_cell.angle_gamma   90.00
#
_symmetry.space_group_name_H-M   'P 1'
#
loop_
_entity.id
_entity.type
_entity.pdbx_description
1 polymer ?
#
loop_
_entity_poly.entity_id
_entity_poly.type
_entity_poly.pdbx_seq_one_letter_code
_entity_poly.pdbx_strand_id
1 'polypeptide(L)'
;MKKNHSALFRCCAFVLIGLLNISAVSSLHAQKRVSDKDVEALMKNLKEDSKSFRENLDSALKKSAIRRTSQEKDVKGLVASFEKQTDSMFSEFRKTKRSDVAVETTIGSAQEIERLIYSLQLDAKTLSEWEKIRAELDRVSSAFGINVPYSRM
;
A
#
# COMPACT_ATOMS: atom_id res chain seq x y z
N MET A 1 -77.40 -20.40 17.00
CA MET A 1 -78.32 -19.24 17.15
C MET A 1 -77.84 -18.39 18.34
N LYS A 2 -77.85 -17.05 18.21
CA LYS A 2 -77.24 -15.95 19.04
C LYS A 2 -75.84 -15.51 18.53
N LYS A 3 -75.76 -14.54 17.60
CA LYS A 3 -75.81 -13.04 17.70
C LYS A 3 -74.55 -12.48 18.40
N ASN A 4 -73.86 -11.40 18.00
CA ASN A 4 -73.72 -10.54 16.81
C ASN A 4 -72.65 -9.48 17.22
N HIS A 5 -71.78 -9.08 16.28
CA HIS A 5 -71.17 -7.75 16.07
C HIS A 5 -70.55 -6.92 17.22
N SER A 6 -69.23 -6.71 17.05
CA SER A 6 -68.46 -5.45 17.14
C SER A 6 -68.68 -4.50 18.33
N ALA A 7 -67.64 -4.38 19.14
CA ALA A 7 -67.31 -3.14 19.84
C ALA A 7 -65.84 -2.79 19.57
N LEU A 8 -65.64 -1.98 18.54
CA LEU A 8 -64.52 -1.04 18.45
C LEU A 8 -64.51 -0.14 19.70
N PHE A 9 -63.38 0.54 19.90
CA PHE A 9 -63.12 1.55 20.93
C PHE A 9 -62.77 1.03 22.32
N ARG A 10 -61.47 1.03 22.64
CA ARG A 10 -60.92 2.14 23.44
C ARG A 10 -59.40 2.03 23.54
N CYS A 11 -58.76 3.07 23.00
CA CYS A 11 -57.40 3.48 23.34
C CYS A 11 -57.19 3.43 24.85
N CYS A 12 -56.12 2.78 25.28
CA CYS A 12 -55.19 3.30 26.28
C CYS A 12 -54.02 2.33 26.41
N ALA A 13 -52.88 2.83 25.94
CA ALA A 13 -51.52 2.42 26.20
C ALA A 13 -51.32 1.48 27.40
N PHE A 14 -50.76 0.30 27.15
CA PHE A 14 -49.72 -0.24 28.01
C PHE A 14 -48.60 -0.83 27.13
N VAL A 15 -47.46 -0.20 27.29
CA VAL A 15 -46.15 -0.48 26.71
C VAL A 15 -45.74 -1.92 27.02
N LEU A 16 -45.54 -2.74 26.00
CA LEU A 16 -44.77 -3.98 26.10
C LEU A 16 -43.78 -4.05 24.94
N ILE A 17 -42.60 -3.53 25.26
CA ILE A 17 -41.33 -3.65 24.56
C ILE A 17 -40.97 -5.14 24.46
N GLY A 18 -40.58 -5.59 23.27
CA GLY A 18 -40.25 -7.01 23.06
C GLY A 18 -39.44 -7.30 21.78
N LEU A 19 -38.17 -6.90 21.79
CA LEU A 19 -37.02 -7.55 21.13
C LEU A 19 -36.93 -7.57 19.59
N LEU A 20 -36.47 -6.44 19.03
CA LEU A 20 -35.65 -6.42 17.82
C LEU A 20 -34.26 -6.99 18.17
N ASN A 21 -34.01 -8.26 17.83
CA ASN A 21 -32.67 -8.84 17.83
C ASN A 21 -31.90 -8.29 16.62
N ILE A 22 -31.29 -7.12 16.78
CA ILE A 22 -30.18 -6.72 15.91
C ILE A 22 -28.95 -7.41 16.46
N SER A 23 -28.63 -8.59 15.91
CA SER A 23 -27.32 -9.18 16.10
C SER A 23 -26.30 -8.21 15.52
N ALA A 24 -25.70 -7.39 16.38
CA ALA A 24 -24.47 -6.69 16.06
C ALA A 24 -23.41 -7.78 15.83
N VAL A 25 -23.21 -8.18 14.58
CA VAL A 25 -22.00 -8.87 14.19
C VAL A 25 -20.89 -7.84 14.34
N SER A 26 -20.33 -7.75 15.55
CA SER A 26 -19.05 -7.13 15.73
C SER A 26 -18.08 -7.97 14.92
N SER A 27 -17.74 -7.52 13.71
CA SER A 27 -16.60 -8.06 12.99
C SER A 27 -15.40 -7.85 13.91
N LEU A 28 -15.04 -8.89 14.66
CA LEU A 28 -13.72 -9.09 15.24
C LEU A 28 -12.75 -9.27 14.05
N HIS A 29 -12.56 -8.18 13.28
CA HIS A 29 -11.27 -7.95 12.67
C HIS A 29 -10.35 -7.75 13.87
N ALA A 30 -9.81 -8.85 14.41
CA ALA A 30 -8.53 -8.78 15.08
C ALA A 30 -7.64 -8.05 14.08
N GLN A 31 -7.42 -6.75 14.29
CA GLN A 31 -6.55 -5.94 13.46
C GLN A 31 -5.22 -6.67 13.53
N LYS A 32 -4.93 -7.47 12.49
CA LYS A 32 -3.76 -8.32 12.44
C LYS A 32 -2.60 -7.34 12.34
N ARG A 33 -2.09 -6.95 13.51
CA ARG A 33 -0.90 -6.13 13.62
C ARG A 33 0.16 -6.86 12.82
N VAL A 34 0.68 -6.19 11.80
CA VAL A 34 1.77 -6.74 11.00
C VAL A 34 2.92 -6.99 11.96
N SER A 35 3.39 -8.24 12.03
CA SER A 35 4.48 -8.58 12.94
C SER A 35 5.81 -8.05 12.39
N ASP A 36 6.79 -7.82 13.26
CA ASP A 36 8.13 -7.41 12.83
C ASP A 36 8.73 -8.37 11.80
N LYS A 37 8.40 -9.66 11.88
CA LYS A 37 8.84 -10.67 10.92
C LYS A 37 8.18 -10.48 9.54
N ASP A 38 6.91 -10.13 9.52
CA ASP A 38 6.19 -9.84 8.28
C ASP A 38 6.73 -8.53 7.65
N VAL A 39 6.99 -7.50 8.45
CA VAL A 39 7.63 -6.26 7.98
C VAL A 39 9.04 -6.53 7.44
N GLU A 40 9.84 -7.34 8.14
CA GLU A 40 11.18 -7.73 7.69
C GLU A 40 11.13 -8.45 6.33
N ALA A 41 10.15 -9.34 6.14
CA ALA A 41 9.95 -10.03 4.86
C ALA A 41 9.53 -9.07 3.73
N LEU A 42 8.61 -8.14 4.02
CA LEU A 42 8.19 -7.11 3.06
C LEU A 42 9.37 -6.22 2.62
N MET A 43 10.15 -5.71 3.58
CA MET A 43 11.33 -4.90 3.29
C MET A 43 12.40 -5.67 2.52
N LYS A 44 12.57 -6.96 2.82
CA LYS A 44 13.50 -7.81 2.08
C LYS A 44 13.06 -7.96 0.62
N ASN A 45 11.78 -8.23 0.36
CA ASN A 45 11.26 -8.36 -1.00
C ASN A 45 11.44 -7.05 -1.76
N LEU A 46 11.05 -5.93 -1.15
CA LEU A 46 11.20 -4.60 -1.74
C LEU A 46 12.66 -4.30 -2.12
N LYS A 47 13.62 -4.65 -1.24
CA LYS A 47 15.05 -4.55 -1.55
C LYS A 47 15.42 -5.37 -2.78
N GLU A 48 15.11 -6.67 -2.80
CA GLU A 48 15.52 -7.55 -3.90
C GLU A 48 14.85 -7.16 -5.23
N ASP A 49 13.57 -6.76 -5.19
CA ASP A 49 12.85 -6.28 -6.36
C ASP A 49 13.38 -4.93 -6.85
N SER A 50 13.76 -4.00 -5.96
CA SER A 50 14.39 -2.73 -6.35
C SER A 50 15.72 -2.94 -7.10
N LYS A 51 16.52 -3.93 -6.65
CA LYS A 51 17.76 -4.32 -7.32
C LYS A 51 17.48 -4.90 -8.70
N SER A 52 16.54 -5.84 -8.81
CA SER A 52 16.16 -6.43 -10.09
C SER A 52 15.63 -5.38 -11.07
N PHE A 53 14.76 -4.49 -10.58
CA PHE A 53 14.23 -3.38 -11.34
C PHE A 53 15.33 -2.45 -11.87
N ARG A 54 16.33 -2.08 -11.05
CA ARG A 54 17.46 -1.28 -11.52
C ARG A 54 18.20 -1.92 -12.70
N GLU A 55 18.46 -3.22 -12.60
CA GLU A 55 19.17 -3.98 -13.64
C GLU A 55 18.36 -4.05 -14.95
N ASN A 56 17.04 -4.25 -14.84
CA ASN A 56 16.16 -4.29 -16.01
C ASN A 56 15.94 -2.90 -16.61
N LEU A 57 15.81 -1.86 -15.77
CA LEU A 57 15.69 -0.48 -16.21
C LEU A 57 16.92 -0.04 -17.00
N ASP A 58 18.14 -0.38 -16.56
CA ASP A 58 19.35 -0.09 -17.34
C ASP A 58 19.27 -0.65 -18.77
N SER A 59 18.71 -1.87 -18.90
CA SER A 59 18.50 -2.51 -20.20
C SER A 59 17.38 -1.86 -21.02
N ALA A 60 16.29 -1.43 -20.39
CA ALA A 60 15.20 -0.73 -21.03
C ALA A 60 15.63 0.67 -21.51
N LEU A 61 16.39 1.40 -20.71
CA LEU A 61 16.92 2.73 -21.04
C LEU A 61 17.84 2.70 -22.26
N LYS A 62 18.65 1.64 -22.42
CA LYS A 62 19.48 1.42 -23.63
C LYS A 62 18.67 1.31 -24.92
N LYS A 63 17.36 1.06 -24.85
CA LYS A 63 16.42 0.97 -25.98
C LYS A 63 15.49 2.18 -26.07
N SER A 64 15.56 3.10 -25.12
CA SER A 64 14.67 4.25 -25.00
C SER A 64 15.16 5.46 -25.81
N ALA A 65 14.28 6.46 -25.96
CA ALA A 65 14.60 7.74 -26.60
C ALA A 65 15.67 8.56 -25.85
N ILE A 66 15.86 8.31 -24.54
CA ILE A 66 16.79 9.07 -23.71
C ILE A 66 18.18 8.44 -23.64
N ARG A 67 18.45 7.38 -24.42
CA ARG A 67 19.75 6.72 -24.49
C ARG A 67 20.88 7.72 -24.83
N ARG A 68 21.98 7.63 -24.08
CA ARG A 68 23.20 8.47 -24.15
C ARG A 68 22.96 9.94 -23.86
N THR A 69 21.91 10.28 -23.13
CA THR A 69 21.63 11.66 -22.69
C THR A 69 21.93 11.84 -21.21
N SER A 70 21.94 13.09 -20.74
CA SER A 70 21.97 13.40 -19.30
C SER A 70 20.77 12.80 -18.57
N GLN A 71 19.59 12.78 -19.21
CA GLN A 71 18.37 12.23 -18.62
C GLN A 71 18.50 10.72 -18.31
N GLU A 72 19.20 9.93 -19.16
CA GLU A 72 19.49 8.53 -18.83
C GLU A 72 20.35 8.42 -17.56
N LYS A 73 21.36 9.28 -17.42
CA LYS A 73 22.22 9.30 -16.23
C LYS A 73 21.43 9.69 -14.99
N ASP A 74 20.55 10.68 -15.10
CA ASP A 74 19.74 11.17 -13.98
C ASP A 74 18.77 10.09 -13.50
N VAL A 75 18.05 9.43 -14.42
CA VAL A 75 17.14 8.31 -14.10
C VAL A 75 17.89 7.16 -13.43
N LYS A 76 19.06 6.77 -13.97
CA LYS A 76 19.89 5.70 -13.36
C LYS A 76 20.37 6.08 -11.97
N GLY A 77 20.80 7.32 -11.79
CA GLY A 77 21.27 7.84 -10.50
C GLY A 77 20.16 7.82 -9.45
N LEU A 78 18.96 8.22 -9.83
CA LEU A 78 17.80 8.20 -8.94
C LEU A 78 17.42 6.77 -8.53
N VAL A 79 17.33 5.84 -9.49
CA VAL A 79 16.95 4.44 -9.21
C VAL A 79 18.03 3.69 -8.42
N ALA A 80 19.31 3.98 -8.66
CA ALA A 80 20.40 3.46 -7.83
C ALA A 80 20.36 4.01 -6.40
N SER A 81 19.96 5.27 -6.22
CA SER A 81 19.79 5.86 -4.89
C SER A 81 18.62 5.22 -4.15
N PHE A 82 17.51 4.96 -4.85
CA PHE A 82 16.36 4.23 -4.31
C PHE A 82 16.71 2.80 -3.88
N GLU A 83 17.41 2.02 -4.71
CA GLU A 83 17.90 0.69 -4.32
C GLU A 83 18.71 0.77 -3.02
N LYS A 84 19.65 1.73 -2.93
CA LYS A 84 20.47 1.92 -1.72
C LYS A 84 19.64 2.31 -0.50
N GLN A 85 18.60 3.12 -0.67
CA GLN A 85 17.66 3.47 0.40
C GLN A 85 16.91 2.24 0.90
N THR A 86 16.39 1.40 0.00
CA THR A 86 15.68 0.17 0.42
C THR A 86 16.60 -0.82 1.15
N ASP A 87 17.86 -0.94 0.72
CA ASP A 87 18.86 -1.76 1.42
C ASP A 87 19.20 -1.21 2.81
N SER A 88 19.37 0.12 2.91
CA SER A 88 19.64 0.80 4.18
C SER A 88 18.46 0.67 5.14
N MET A 89 17.24 0.89 4.65
CA MET A 89 15.98 0.72 5.39
C MET A 89 15.86 -0.70 5.94
N PHE A 90 16.06 -1.73 5.10
CA PHE A 90 16.03 -3.12 5.55
C PHE A 90 17.11 -3.42 6.59
N SER A 91 18.34 -2.95 6.36
CA SER A 91 19.47 -3.16 7.27
C SER A 91 19.25 -2.50 8.64
N GLU A 92 18.72 -1.28 8.65
CA GLU A 92 18.37 -0.56 9.88
C GLU A 92 17.24 -1.27 10.63
N PHE A 93 16.15 -1.60 9.94
CA PHE A 93 15.02 -2.30 10.55
C PHE A 93 15.43 -3.62 11.19
N ARG A 94 16.32 -4.40 10.56
CA ARG A 94 16.84 -5.64 11.16
C ARG A 94 17.56 -5.42 12.48
N LYS A 95 18.24 -4.27 12.64
CA LYS A 95 19.03 -3.94 13.84
C LYS A 95 18.17 -3.34 14.94
N THR A 96 17.25 -2.44 14.59
CA THR A 96 16.58 -1.55 15.57
C THR A 96 15.09 -1.81 15.69
N LYS A 97 14.49 -2.54 14.73
CA LYS A 97 13.03 -2.68 14.55
C LYS A 97 12.31 -1.34 14.39
N ARG A 98 13.06 -0.31 13.96
CA ARG A 98 12.58 1.05 13.67
C ARG A 98 13.18 1.49 12.35
N SER A 99 12.40 2.15 11.50
CA SER A 99 12.88 2.62 10.20
C SER A 99 11.99 3.71 9.60
N ASP A 100 11.18 4.39 10.41
CA ASP A 100 10.15 5.33 9.97
C ASP A 100 10.72 6.41 9.03
N VAL A 101 11.85 7.02 9.41
CA VAL A 101 12.55 8.05 8.61
C VAL A 101 13.07 7.50 7.28
N ALA A 102 13.59 6.27 7.29
CA ALA A 102 14.10 5.63 6.07
C ALA A 102 12.94 5.24 5.13
N VAL A 103 11.79 4.84 5.68
CA VAL A 103 10.55 4.59 4.92
C VAL A 103 10.06 5.87 4.26
N GLU A 104 9.97 6.98 4.99
CA GLU A 104 9.58 8.29 4.42
C GLU A 104 10.51 8.74 3.28
N THR A 105 11.82 8.61 3.49
CA THR A 105 12.83 8.94 2.47
C THR A 105 12.66 8.08 1.22
N THR A 106 12.44 6.78 1.39
CA THR A 106 12.24 5.81 0.30
C THR A 106 10.97 6.13 -0.50
N ILE A 107 9.89 6.56 0.17
CA ILE A 107 8.64 6.99 -0.47
C ILE A 107 8.88 8.24 -1.34
N GLY A 108 9.61 9.22 -0.84
CA GLY A 108 9.93 10.44 -1.62
C GLY A 108 10.66 10.11 -2.92
N SER A 109 11.69 9.26 -2.86
CA SER A 109 12.40 8.82 -4.07
C SER A 109 11.52 7.97 -5.00
N ALA A 110 10.61 7.14 -4.46
CA ALA A 110 9.67 6.40 -5.29
C ALA A 110 8.74 7.32 -6.11
N GLN A 111 8.27 8.42 -5.51
CA GLN A 111 7.43 9.42 -6.19
C GLN A 111 8.17 10.14 -7.32
N GLU A 112 9.47 10.42 -7.15
CA GLU A 112 10.30 10.97 -8.22
C GLU A 112 10.49 9.97 -9.36
N ILE A 113 10.74 8.71 -9.03
CA ILE A 113 10.90 7.64 -10.02
C ILE A 113 9.61 7.42 -10.80
N GLU A 114 8.46 7.40 -10.14
CA GLU A 114 7.16 7.19 -10.77
C GLU A 114 6.89 8.20 -11.88
N ARG A 115 7.10 9.49 -11.59
CA ARG A 115 6.93 10.58 -12.57
C ARG A 115 7.82 10.38 -13.79
N LEU A 116 9.06 9.92 -13.58
CA LEU A 116 9.99 9.65 -14.68
C LEU A 116 9.56 8.41 -15.46
N ILE A 117 9.23 7.30 -14.80
CA ILE A 117 8.84 6.05 -15.46
C ILE A 117 7.62 6.26 -16.35
N TYR A 118 6.59 6.95 -15.87
CA TYR A 118 5.38 7.21 -16.66
C TYR A 118 5.61 8.22 -17.79
N SER A 119 6.66 9.04 -17.72
CA SER A 119 7.10 9.88 -18.83
C SER A 119 7.89 9.11 -19.90
N LEU A 120 8.41 7.93 -19.56
CA LEU A 120 9.22 7.09 -20.42
C LEU A 120 8.37 5.97 -21.03
N GLN A 121 8.51 5.75 -22.33
CA GLN A 121 7.88 4.60 -23.02
C GLN A 121 8.69 3.32 -22.75
N LEU A 122 8.70 2.86 -21.49
CA LEU A 122 9.37 1.62 -21.09
C LEU A 122 8.57 0.39 -21.52
N ASP A 123 9.23 -0.76 -21.61
CA ASP A 123 8.57 -2.02 -21.91
C ASP A 123 7.70 -2.52 -20.74
N ALA A 124 6.70 -3.34 -21.07
CA ALA A 124 5.71 -3.82 -20.11
C ALA A 124 6.31 -4.61 -18.93
N LYS A 125 7.45 -5.28 -19.13
CA LYS A 125 8.11 -6.03 -18.04
C LYS A 125 8.69 -5.05 -17.01
N THR A 126 9.43 -4.04 -17.46
CA THR A 126 9.98 -3.01 -16.55
C THR A 126 8.87 -2.24 -15.83
N LEU A 127 7.76 -1.93 -16.50
CA LEU A 127 6.60 -1.30 -15.86
C LEU A 127 5.95 -2.21 -14.81
N SER A 128 5.78 -3.50 -15.09
CA SER A 128 5.22 -4.45 -14.13
C SER A 128 6.09 -4.62 -12.88
N GLU A 129 7.42 -4.56 -13.02
CA GLU A 129 8.35 -4.60 -11.89
C GLU A 129 8.22 -3.34 -11.02
N TRP A 130 8.06 -2.19 -11.65
CA TRP A 130 7.81 -0.94 -10.91
C TRP A 130 6.50 -0.99 -10.12
N GLU A 131 5.42 -1.48 -10.73
CA GLU A 131 4.13 -1.61 -10.05
C GLU A 131 4.19 -2.60 -8.87
N LYS A 132 5.00 -3.65 -8.98
CA LYS A 132 5.27 -4.56 -7.85
C LYS A 132 5.96 -3.81 -6.70
N ILE A 133 7.02 -3.06 -6.99
CA ILE A 133 7.74 -2.24 -6.00
C ILE A 133 6.80 -1.26 -5.30
N ARG A 134 5.92 -0.58 -6.05
CA ARG A 134 4.90 0.31 -5.47
C ARG A 134 4.00 -0.40 -4.49
N ALA A 135 3.44 -1.55 -4.89
CA ALA A 135 2.53 -2.31 -4.05
C ALA A 135 3.22 -2.82 -2.76
N GLU A 136 4.49 -3.16 -2.83
CA GLU A 136 5.28 -3.57 -1.67
C GLU A 136 5.61 -2.39 -0.75
N LEU A 137 6.00 -1.25 -1.32
CA LEU A 137 6.28 -0.03 -0.58
C LEU A 137 5.03 0.51 0.13
N ASP A 138 3.85 0.40 -0.49
CA ASP A 138 2.56 0.74 0.14
C ASP A 138 2.28 -0.13 1.38
N ARG A 139 2.58 -1.43 1.31
CA ARG A 139 2.45 -2.35 2.46
C ARG A 139 3.45 -2.03 3.56
N VAL A 140 4.69 -1.69 3.19
CA VAL A 140 5.71 -1.23 4.16
C VAL A 140 5.22 0.05 4.82
N SER A 141 4.84 1.07 4.05
CA SER A 141 4.32 2.35 4.54
C SER A 141 3.17 2.18 5.53
N SER A 142 2.20 1.34 5.16
CA SER A 142 1.05 0.97 6.00
C SER A 142 1.47 0.33 7.33
N ALA A 143 2.53 -0.48 7.36
CA ALA A 143 3.02 -1.10 8.59
C ALA A 143 3.61 -0.09 9.59
N PHE A 144 4.10 1.05 9.11
CA PHE A 144 4.57 2.17 9.94
C PHE A 144 3.47 3.20 10.23
N GLY A 145 2.22 2.93 9.82
CA GLY A 145 1.11 3.89 9.97
C GLY A 145 1.23 5.12 9.07
N ILE A 146 2.19 5.12 8.15
CA ILE A 146 2.35 6.14 7.14
C ILE A 146 1.30 5.85 6.06
N ASN A 147 0.26 6.67 6.00
CA ASN A 147 -0.79 6.51 4.99
C ASN A 147 -0.54 7.54 3.89
N VAL A 148 0.25 7.15 2.88
CA VAL A 148 0.43 7.96 1.68
C VAL A 148 -0.48 7.37 0.60
N PRO A 149 -1.64 7.96 0.30
CA PRO A 149 -2.50 7.45 -0.76
C PRO A 149 -1.80 7.64 -2.11
N TYR A 150 -1.23 6.56 -2.65
CA TYR A 150 -0.68 6.52 -4.02
C TYR A 150 -1.74 6.82 -5.09
N SER A 151 -3.02 6.73 -4.74
CA SER A 151 -4.18 7.00 -5.61
C SER A 151 -4.54 8.50 -5.75
N ARG A 152 -3.76 9.43 -5.17
CA ARG A 152 -3.92 10.89 -5.35
C ARG A 152 -2.63 11.59 -5.81
N MET A 153 -1.77 10.93 -6.59
CA MET A 153 -0.59 11.56 -7.20
C MET A 153 -0.44 11.18 -8.66
#